data_AF-A0A258BPS1-F1
#
_entry.id   AF-A0A258BPS1-F1
#
_cell.length_a   1.000
_cell.length_b   1.000
_cell.length_c   1.000
_cell.angle_alpha   90.00
_cell.angle_beta   90.00
_cell.angle_gamma   90.00
#
_symmetry.space_group_name_H-M   'P 1'
#
loop_
_entity.id
_entity.type
_entity.pdbx_description
1 polymer ?
#
loop_
_entity_poly.entity_id
_entity_poly.type
_entity_poly.pdbx_seq_one_letter_code
_entity_poly.pdbx_strand_id
1 'polypeptide(L)'
;MQDLIEALEQKRADARIGGGQTRIDSQHAKGKLTARERIHVLLDEGSFEEYDMFVEHRCSDFGMEEQKIPGDGVVTGHGTINGRLVYVFSKDFTVFGGSLSRAHAEKIVKVQQMAVKNGAPVIGIFDAGGARIQEGVDSLAGYADIFMENVLSSGVIPQI
;
A
#
# COMPACT_ATOMS: atom_id res chain seq x y z
N MET A 1 -6.28 -29.43 6.38
CA MET A 1 -6.99 -28.23 5.90
C MET A 1 -7.03 -27.17 6.98
N GLN A 2 -7.33 -27.53 8.24
CA GLN A 2 -7.27 -26.61 9.39
C GLN A 2 -5.88 -25.99 9.60
N ASP A 3 -4.82 -26.79 9.57
CA ASP A 3 -3.43 -26.30 9.70
C ASP A 3 -3.04 -25.27 8.62
N LEU A 4 -3.56 -25.41 7.39
CA LEU A 4 -3.31 -24.46 6.30
C LEU A 4 -4.03 -23.13 6.51
N ILE A 5 -5.22 -23.16 7.11
CA ILE A 5 -5.98 -21.96 7.45
C ILE A 5 -5.27 -21.21 8.58
N GLU A 6 -4.81 -21.92 9.61
CA GLU A 6 -4.04 -21.34 10.72
C GLU A 6 -2.74 -20.71 10.22
N ALA A 7 -1.99 -21.40 9.34
CA ALA A 7 -0.79 -20.84 8.73
C ALA A 7 -1.08 -19.58 7.89
N LEU A 8 -2.20 -19.54 7.18
CA LEU A 8 -2.61 -18.36 6.41
C LEU A 8 -2.97 -17.19 7.33
N GLU A 9 -3.72 -17.43 8.40
CA GLU A 9 -4.08 -16.38 9.37
C GLU A 9 -2.85 -15.83 10.10
N GLN A 10 -1.89 -16.69 10.45
CA GLN A 10 -0.62 -16.22 11.00
C GLN A 10 0.12 -15.31 10.00
N LYS A 11 0.21 -15.73 8.74
CA LYS A 11 0.86 -14.92 7.69
C LYS A 11 0.15 -13.57 7.48
N ARG A 12 -1.18 -13.53 7.60
CA ARG A 12 -1.97 -12.28 7.57
C ARG A 12 -1.65 -11.40 8.76
N ALA A 13 -1.56 -11.97 9.97
CA ALA A 13 -1.21 -11.24 11.18
C ALA A 13 0.18 -10.60 11.04
N ASP A 14 1.17 -11.36 10.56
CA ASP A 14 2.53 -10.88 10.35
C ASP A 14 2.58 -9.74 9.32
N ALA A 15 1.86 -9.88 8.19
CA ALA A 15 1.76 -8.83 7.18
C ALA A 15 1.07 -7.55 7.69
N ARG A 16 0.12 -7.67 8.62
CA ARG A 16 -0.59 -6.52 9.20
C ARG A 16 0.27 -5.70 10.16
N ILE A 17 1.28 -6.32 10.78
CA ILE A 17 2.22 -5.65 11.69
C ILE A 17 3.19 -4.72 10.93
N GLY A 18 3.36 -4.90 9.61
CA GLY A 18 4.19 -4.03 8.78
C GLY A 18 5.63 -3.96 9.28
N GLY A 19 6.12 -2.78 9.62
CA GLY A 19 7.49 -2.55 10.09
C GLY A 19 7.79 -3.01 11.52
N GLY A 20 6.84 -3.61 12.22
CA GLY A 20 6.99 -4.08 13.60
C GLY A 20 6.45 -3.12 14.65
N GLN A 21 6.13 -3.66 15.83
CA GLN A 21 5.49 -2.92 16.93
C GLN A 21 6.27 -1.66 17.34
N THR A 22 7.59 -1.74 17.47
CA THR A 22 8.45 -0.59 17.82
C THR A 22 8.29 0.58 16.85
N ARG A 23 8.08 0.31 15.55
CA ARG A 23 7.89 1.35 14.54
C ARG A 23 6.48 1.91 14.56
N ILE A 24 5.48 1.07 14.84
CA ILE A 24 4.10 1.50 15.08
C ILE A 24 4.05 2.44 16.29
N ASP A 25 4.66 2.06 17.42
CA ASP A 25 4.70 2.89 18.63
C ASP A 25 5.39 4.24 18.36
N SER A 26 6.50 4.23 17.60
CA SER A 26 7.19 5.46 17.18
C SER A 26 6.32 6.36 16.29
N GLN A 27 5.47 5.76 15.45
CA GLN A 27 4.54 6.49 14.59
C GLN A 27 3.42 7.13 15.44
N HIS A 28 2.82 6.37 16.36
CA HIS A 28 1.80 6.87 17.28
C HIS A 28 2.33 7.95 18.23
N ALA A 29 3.57 7.81 18.72
CA ALA A 29 4.22 8.83 19.55
C ALA A 29 4.38 10.19 18.84
N LYS A 30 4.37 10.20 17.50
CA LYS A 30 4.36 11.43 16.68
C LYS A 30 2.95 11.96 16.39
N GLY A 31 1.91 11.37 16.99
CA GLY A 31 0.51 11.72 16.74
C GLY A 31 0.01 11.27 15.37
N LYS A 32 0.69 10.32 14.72
CA LYS A 32 0.31 9.81 13.40
C LYS A 32 -0.31 8.43 13.53
N LEU A 33 -1.38 8.19 12.78
CA LEU A 33 -1.92 6.85 12.55
C LEU A 33 -1.01 6.02 11.62
N THR A 34 -1.13 4.70 11.66
CA THR A 34 -0.58 3.76 10.69
C THR A 34 -1.35 3.78 9.37
N ALA A 35 -0.83 3.15 8.32
CA ALA A 35 -1.52 3.07 7.02
C ALA A 35 -2.90 2.43 7.12
N ARG A 36 -3.01 1.31 7.85
CA ARG A 36 -4.28 0.57 8.02
C ARG A 36 -5.27 1.32 8.88
N GLU A 37 -4.82 1.96 9.97
CA GLU A 37 -5.69 2.80 10.80
C GLU A 37 -6.30 3.96 10.01
N ARG A 38 -5.53 4.59 9.11
CA ARG A 38 -6.05 5.66 8.23
C ARG A 38 -7.14 5.15 7.29
N ILE A 39 -6.95 3.95 6.72
CA ILE A 39 -7.97 3.30 5.88
C ILE A 39 -9.24 3.02 6.68
N HIS A 40 -9.11 2.48 7.90
CA HIS A 40 -10.26 2.19 8.76
C HIS A 40 -11.00 3.44 9.24
N VAL A 41 -10.33 4.58 9.38
CA VAL A 41 -10.98 5.86 9.68
C VAL A 41 -11.69 6.43 8.44
N LEU A 42 -11.12 6.23 7.25
CA LEU A 42 -11.64 6.80 6.01
C LEU A 42 -12.86 6.05 5.47
N LEU A 43 -12.84 4.72 5.52
CA LEU A 43 -13.84 3.86 4.89
C LEU A 43 -14.93 3.44 5.87
N ASP A 44 -16.09 3.09 5.34
CA ASP A 44 -17.20 2.51 6.10
C ASP A 44 -16.73 1.21 6.79
N GLU A 45 -17.21 0.98 8.01
CA GLU A 45 -16.82 -0.18 8.82
C GLU A 45 -17.05 -1.50 8.09
N GLY A 46 -16.03 -2.37 8.08
CA GLY A 46 -16.08 -3.68 7.43
C GLY A 46 -16.08 -3.66 5.90
N SER A 47 -15.98 -2.49 5.25
CA SER A 47 -16.01 -2.40 3.78
C SER A 47 -14.66 -2.62 3.09
N PHE A 48 -13.54 -2.56 3.83
CA PHE A 48 -12.21 -2.61 3.24
C PHE A 48 -11.82 -4.01 2.79
N GLU A 49 -11.57 -4.14 1.49
CA GLU A 49 -11.08 -5.35 0.84
C GLU A 49 -9.69 -5.09 0.27
N GLU A 50 -8.69 -5.71 0.90
CA GLU A 50 -7.28 -5.50 0.59
C GLU A 50 -6.80 -6.36 -0.57
N TYR A 51 -5.95 -5.78 -1.42
CA TYR A 51 -5.26 -6.48 -2.48
C TYR A 51 -3.78 -6.66 -2.16
N ASP A 52 -3.23 -7.79 -2.63
CA ASP A 52 -1.79 -8.01 -2.71
C ASP A 52 -1.06 -7.82 -1.37
N MET A 53 -1.71 -8.21 -0.26
CA MET A 53 -1.17 -8.15 1.11
C MET A 53 0.19 -8.84 1.25
N PHE A 54 0.41 -9.91 0.49
CA PHE A 54 1.62 -10.74 0.58
C PHE A 54 2.69 -10.41 -0.48
N VAL A 55 2.49 -9.36 -1.28
CA VAL A 55 3.50 -8.96 -2.28
C VAL A 55 4.73 -8.41 -1.57
N GLU A 56 5.91 -8.82 -2.05
CA GLU A 56 7.22 -8.38 -1.59
C GLU A 56 8.02 -7.87 -2.80
N HIS A 57 8.98 -6.97 -2.57
CA HIS A 57 9.89 -6.56 -3.64
C HIS A 57 10.78 -7.72 -4.11
N ARG A 58 11.34 -7.56 -5.31
CA ARG A 58 12.23 -8.55 -5.95
C ARG A 58 13.70 -8.13 -5.99
N CYS A 59 14.00 -6.94 -5.45
CA CYS A 59 15.37 -6.43 -5.36
C CYS A 59 16.26 -7.37 -4.51
N SER A 60 17.47 -7.63 -5.01
CA SER A 60 18.54 -8.34 -4.30
C SER A 60 19.76 -7.45 -4.02
N ASP A 61 19.78 -6.23 -4.56
CA ASP A 61 20.87 -5.29 -4.35
C ASP A 61 20.88 -4.74 -2.91
N PHE A 62 22.06 -4.29 -2.46
CA PHE A 62 22.25 -3.61 -1.18
C PHE A 62 21.69 -4.35 0.05
N GLY A 63 21.65 -5.69 0.01
CA GLY A 63 21.16 -6.54 1.10
C GLY A 63 19.63 -6.62 1.20
N MET A 64 18.90 -6.15 0.19
CA MET A 64 17.43 -6.21 0.18
C MET A 64 16.90 -7.65 0.17
N GLU A 65 17.67 -8.63 -0.30
CA GLU A 65 17.23 -10.03 -0.34
C GLU A 65 16.86 -10.61 1.04
N GLU A 66 17.51 -10.13 2.11
CA GLU A 66 17.26 -10.54 3.49
C GLU A 66 16.14 -9.72 4.16
N GLN A 67 15.73 -8.61 3.56
CA GLN A 67 14.79 -7.66 4.14
C GLN A 67 13.50 -7.63 3.34
N LYS A 68 12.66 -8.65 3.51
CA LYS A 68 11.35 -8.72 2.83
C LYS A 68 10.22 -8.51 3.83
N ILE A 69 9.41 -7.50 3.56
CA ILE A 69 8.23 -7.18 4.36
C ILE A 69 6.99 -7.28 3.46
N PRO A 70 6.02 -8.15 3.77
CA PRO A 70 4.78 -8.26 3.03
C PRO A 70 4.06 -6.92 2.87
N GLY A 71 3.48 -6.71 1.69
CA GLY A 71 2.81 -5.47 1.30
C GLY A 71 3.73 -4.41 0.72
N ASP A 72 5.06 -4.55 0.91
CA ASP A 72 6.11 -3.69 0.35
C ASP A 72 5.95 -2.18 0.66
N GLY A 73 5.37 -1.89 1.83
CA GLY A 73 5.20 -0.52 2.34
C GLY A 73 4.03 0.26 1.75
N VAL A 74 3.07 -0.43 1.13
CA VAL A 74 1.77 0.16 0.76
C VAL A 74 0.62 -0.83 0.96
N VAL A 75 -0.43 -0.35 1.59
CA VAL A 75 -1.71 -1.05 1.70
C VAL A 75 -2.62 -0.54 0.59
N THR A 76 -3.13 -1.43 -0.26
CA THR A 76 -3.98 -1.07 -1.40
C THR A 76 -5.26 -1.90 -1.40
N GLY A 77 -6.35 -1.35 -1.90
CA GLY A 77 -7.62 -2.06 -1.95
C GLY A 77 -8.77 -1.18 -2.39
N HIS A 78 -9.97 -1.63 -2.06
CA HIS A 78 -11.20 -0.86 -2.22
C HIS A 78 -12.07 -0.96 -0.97
N GLY A 79 -13.06 -0.10 -0.89
CA GLY A 79 -14.14 -0.20 0.08
C GLY A 79 -15.21 0.82 -0.24
N THR A 80 -15.93 1.28 0.77
CA THR A 80 -16.99 2.28 0.56
C THR A 80 -16.84 3.50 1.46
N ILE A 81 -17.31 4.65 0.98
CA ILE A 81 -17.52 5.86 1.78
C ILE A 81 -18.96 6.29 1.57
N ASN A 82 -19.77 6.26 2.65
CA ASN A 82 -21.21 6.46 2.57
C ASN A 82 -21.87 5.52 1.54
N GLY A 83 -21.44 4.25 1.51
CA GLY A 83 -21.93 3.23 0.58
C GLY A 83 -21.46 3.37 -0.87
N ARG A 84 -20.61 4.35 -1.19
CA ARG A 84 -20.07 4.57 -2.54
C ARG A 84 -18.71 3.90 -2.69
N LEU A 85 -18.55 3.08 -3.73
CA LEU A 85 -17.27 2.43 -4.05
C LEU A 85 -16.15 3.46 -4.20
N VAL A 86 -15.04 3.23 -3.50
CA VAL A 86 -13.79 3.98 -3.65
C VAL A 86 -12.60 3.03 -3.64
N TYR A 87 -11.56 3.37 -4.39
CA TYR A 87 -10.26 2.72 -4.32
C TYR A 87 -9.32 3.51 -3.43
N VAL A 88 -8.44 2.84 -2.71
CA VAL A 88 -7.51 3.49 -1.79
C VAL A 88 -6.14 2.84 -1.85
N PHE A 89 -5.10 3.67 -1.73
CA PHE A 89 -3.78 3.22 -1.33
C PHE A 89 -3.27 4.08 -0.17
N SER A 90 -2.63 3.44 0.82
CA SER A 90 -2.04 4.11 1.97
C SER A 90 -0.61 3.63 2.17
N LYS A 91 0.35 4.56 2.10
CA LYS A 91 1.76 4.25 2.29
C LYS A 91 2.07 4.05 3.77
N ASP A 92 2.82 3.00 4.06
CA ASP A 92 3.21 2.63 5.42
C ASP A 92 4.64 3.08 5.73
N PHE A 93 4.75 4.17 6.49
CA PHE A 93 6.04 4.72 6.91
C PHE A 93 6.86 3.75 7.78
N THR A 94 6.21 2.79 8.44
CA THR A 94 6.91 1.81 9.28
C THR A 94 7.77 0.86 8.43
N VAL A 95 7.39 0.63 7.17
CA VAL A 95 8.07 -0.27 6.23
C VAL A 95 8.98 0.55 5.32
N PHE A 96 10.31 0.42 5.50
CA PHE A 96 11.32 1.14 4.71
C PHE A 96 11.08 2.66 4.60
N GLY A 97 10.48 3.29 5.62
CA GLY A 97 10.14 4.72 5.57
C GLY A 97 9.07 5.07 4.55
N GLY A 98 8.22 4.11 4.16
CA GLY A 98 7.22 4.23 3.10
C GLY A 98 7.81 4.39 1.70
N SER A 99 9.10 4.11 1.53
CA SER A 99 9.81 4.30 0.26
C SER A 99 9.22 3.44 -0.85
N LEU A 100 9.11 4.06 -2.04
CA LEU A 100 8.51 3.43 -3.21
C LEU A 100 9.52 2.53 -3.91
N SER A 101 9.22 1.25 -3.99
CA SER A 101 9.86 0.23 -4.82
C SER A 101 9.04 -0.06 -6.08
N ARG A 102 9.56 -0.93 -6.94
CA ARG A 102 8.83 -1.43 -8.10
C ARG A 102 7.52 -2.12 -7.72
N ALA A 103 7.56 -3.08 -6.81
CA ALA A 103 6.37 -3.85 -6.42
C ALA A 103 5.34 -2.98 -5.68
N HIS A 104 5.78 -2.04 -4.84
CA HIS A 104 4.94 -1.00 -4.26
C HIS A 104 4.22 -0.17 -5.35
N ALA A 105 4.94 0.27 -6.38
CA ALA A 105 4.34 1.04 -7.47
C ALA A 105 3.33 0.22 -8.27
N GLU A 106 3.64 -1.03 -8.59
CA GLU A 106 2.74 -1.95 -9.30
C GLU A 106 1.42 -2.14 -8.55
N LYS A 107 1.45 -2.22 -7.21
CA LYS A 107 0.24 -2.25 -6.38
C LYS A 107 -0.61 -0.98 -6.50
N ILE A 108 0.01 0.19 -6.53
CA ILE A 108 -0.70 1.48 -6.68
C ILE A 108 -1.31 1.59 -8.08
N VAL A 109 -0.52 1.31 -9.12
CA VAL A 109 -0.97 1.31 -10.52
C VAL A 109 -2.16 0.40 -10.70
N LYS A 110 -2.13 -0.81 -10.12
CA LYS A 110 -3.27 -1.74 -10.16
C LYS A 110 -4.55 -1.12 -9.61
N VAL A 111 -4.51 -0.45 -8.46
CA VAL A 111 -5.74 0.18 -7.91
C VAL A 111 -6.17 1.43 -8.68
N GLN A 112 -5.25 2.21 -9.25
CA GLN A 112 -5.59 3.31 -10.15
C GLN A 112 -6.34 2.79 -11.39
N GLN A 113 -5.81 1.75 -12.05
CA GLN A 113 -6.44 1.13 -13.21
C GLN A 113 -7.80 0.50 -12.88
N MET A 114 -7.93 -0.14 -11.71
CA MET A 114 -9.22 -0.67 -11.25
C MET A 114 -10.23 0.45 -10.97
N ALA A 115 -9.79 1.58 -10.41
CA ALA A 115 -10.65 2.74 -10.18
C ALA A 115 -11.20 3.30 -11.50
N VAL A 116 -10.34 3.49 -12.50
CA VAL A 116 -10.75 3.95 -13.84
C VAL A 116 -11.71 2.96 -14.48
N LYS A 117 -11.38 1.66 -14.44
CA LYS A 117 -12.21 0.60 -15.04
C LYS A 117 -13.63 0.56 -14.46
N ASN A 118 -13.79 0.87 -13.18
CA ASN A 118 -15.08 0.84 -12.49
C ASN A 118 -15.73 2.22 -12.35
N GLY A 119 -15.11 3.30 -12.87
CA GLY A 119 -15.63 4.66 -12.75
C GLY A 119 -15.74 5.14 -11.29
N ALA A 120 -14.83 4.70 -10.43
CA ALA A 120 -14.85 4.99 -9.00
C ALA A 120 -13.69 5.94 -8.61
N PRO A 121 -13.85 6.79 -7.57
CA PRO A 121 -12.76 7.61 -7.06
C PRO A 121 -11.57 6.78 -6.57
N VAL A 122 -10.38 7.37 -6.62
CA VAL A 122 -9.17 6.84 -5.96
C VAL A 122 -8.62 7.84 -4.96
N ILE A 123 -8.27 7.36 -3.77
CA ILE A 123 -7.69 8.18 -2.69
C ILE A 123 -6.29 7.65 -2.33
N GLY A 124 -5.30 8.52 -2.41
CA GLY A 124 -3.90 8.26 -2.07
C GLY A 124 -3.50 8.89 -0.75
N ILE A 125 -3.20 8.06 0.25
CA ILE A 125 -2.74 8.53 1.57
C ILE A 125 -1.22 8.39 1.65
N PHE A 126 -0.53 9.54 1.54
CA PHE A 126 0.93 9.58 1.46
C PHE A 126 1.59 9.78 2.83
N ASP A 127 2.50 8.86 3.18
CA ASP A 127 3.45 9.00 4.28
C ASP A 127 4.71 8.21 3.94
N ALA A 128 5.62 8.86 3.22
CA ALA A 128 6.77 8.24 2.59
C ALA A 128 7.95 9.19 2.46
N GLY A 129 9.16 8.64 2.53
CA GLY A 129 10.42 9.37 2.32
C GLY A 129 10.82 9.59 0.85
N GLY A 130 10.12 9.00 -0.12
CA GLY A 130 10.41 9.13 -1.55
C GLY A 130 10.70 7.78 -2.23
N ALA A 131 11.61 7.81 -3.21
CA ALA A 131 12.10 6.63 -3.92
C ALA A 131 12.91 5.71 -2.99
N ARG A 132 12.78 4.39 -3.18
CA ARG A 132 13.66 3.41 -2.53
C ARG A 132 15.00 3.41 -3.25
N ILE A 133 15.99 4.04 -2.65
CA ILE A 133 17.34 4.21 -3.22
C ILE A 133 17.97 2.88 -3.61
N GLN A 134 17.72 1.83 -2.82
CA GLN A 134 18.24 0.48 -3.04
C GLN A 134 17.76 -0.15 -4.36
N GLU A 135 16.62 0.30 -4.90
CA GLU A 135 16.09 -0.19 -6.18
C GLU A 135 16.41 0.74 -7.36
N GLY A 136 17.07 1.88 -7.11
CA GLY A 136 17.56 2.78 -8.15
C GLY A 136 16.53 3.10 -9.25
N VAL A 137 16.84 2.69 -10.47
CA VAL A 137 16.03 2.96 -11.67
C VAL A 137 14.66 2.28 -11.64
N ASP A 138 14.50 1.16 -10.95
CA ASP A 138 13.23 0.44 -10.87
C ASP A 138 12.21 1.22 -10.03
N SER A 139 12.69 1.87 -8.96
CA SER A 139 11.89 2.80 -8.16
C SER A 139 11.45 4.01 -8.99
N LEU A 140 12.37 4.57 -9.79
CA LEU A 140 12.07 5.72 -10.64
C LEU A 140 11.06 5.37 -11.75
N ALA A 141 11.20 4.19 -12.36
CA ALA A 141 10.22 3.67 -13.31
C ALA A 141 8.84 3.50 -12.65
N GLY A 142 8.78 3.02 -11.41
CA GLY A 142 7.54 2.93 -10.65
C GLY A 142 6.86 4.28 -10.43
N TYR A 143 7.61 5.35 -10.18
CA TYR A 143 7.05 6.70 -10.14
C TYR A 143 6.47 7.13 -11.49
N ALA A 144 7.18 6.88 -12.58
CA ALA A 144 6.72 7.21 -13.92
C ALA A 144 5.38 6.52 -14.24
N ASP A 145 5.23 5.25 -13.87
CA ASP A 145 4.00 4.49 -14.08
C ASP A 145 2.82 5.10 -13.30
N ILE A 146 3.02 5.43 -12.01
CA ILE A 146 1.97 6.09 -11.19
C ILE A 146 1.58 7.45 -11.77
N PHE A 147 2.57 8.24 -12.22
CA PHE A 147 2.31 9.55 -12.80
C PHE A 147 1.56 9.45 -14.14
N MET A 148 1.88 8.44 -14.95
CA MET A 148 1.13 8.17 -16.17
C MET A 148 -0.33 7.88 -15.85
N GLU A 149 -0.61 6.99 -14.88
CA GLU A 149 -1.97 6.68 -14.46
C GLU A 149 -2.72 7.90 -13.90
N ASN A 150 -2.03 8.79 -13.16
CA ASN A 150 -2.64 10.03 -12.68
C ASN A 150 -3.13 10.91 -13.85
N VAL A 151 -2.31 11.03 -14.90
CA VAL A 151 -2.62 11.82 -16.09
C VAL A 151 -3.75 11.18 -16.88
N LEU A 152 -3.68 9.86 -17.11
CA LEU A 152 -4.71 9.11 -17.84
C LEU A 152 -6.07 9.14 -17.12
N SER A 153 -6.06 9.17 -15.78
CA SER A 153 -7.25 9.25 -14.94
C SER A 153 -7.78 10.68 -14.76
N SER A 154 -7.02 11.69 -15.19
CA SER A 154 -7.34 13.10 -14.95
C SER A 154 -8.59 13.53 -15.69
N GLY A 155 -9.59 14.01 -14.93
CA GLY A 155 -10.90 14.37 -15.49
C GLY A 155 -11.82 13.18 -15.78
N VAL A 156 -11.38 11.95 -15.50
CA VAL A 156 -12.18 10.71 -15.69
C VAL A 156 -12.78 10.25 -14.37
N ILE A 157 -11.94 10.11 -13.33
CA ILE A 157 -12.36 9.78 -11.96
C ILE A 157 -11.82 10.83 -10.99
N PRO A 158 -12.51 11.11 -9.86
CA PRO A 158 -11.92 11.93 -8.80
C PRO A 158 -10.68 11.25 -8.20
N GLN A 159 -9.59 12.01 -8.10
CA GLN A 159 -8.32 11.58 -7.52
C GLN A 159 -7.99 12.52 -6.35
N ILE A 160 -7.78 11.99 -5.15
CA ILE A 160 -7.55 12.74 -3.91
C ILE A 160 -6.26 12.28 -3.25
#